data_AF-A0A8H7N056-F1
#
_entry.id   AF-A0A8H7N056-F1
#
_cell.length_a   1.000
_cell.length_b   1.000
_cell.length_c   1.000
_cell.angle_alpha   90.00
_cell.angle_beta   90.00
_cell.angle_gamma   90.00
#
_symmetry.space_group_name_H-M   'P 1'
#
loop_
_entity.id
_entity.type
_entity.pdbx_description
1 polymer ?
#
loop_
_entity_poly.entity_id
_entity_poly.type
_entity_poly.pdbx_seq_one_letter_code
_entity_poly.pdbx_strand_id
1 'polypeptide(L)'
;MTTPQKTNVDVLVIGAGRTGLGAAKRLQHLGLWVPYPFQNNIAVLPKEEQARCQIDLIDATLAAYVRSPPDKPANIDKWNVRNVGEKLNETFMRPFNFKVWAVPTTKMSSTWFGERVAAPDVKLVTTNAILNKATGGWGPNATFRFPTREGTGGIWITVANILDQSKTRFGEHGAVTKVGAVSKTTHLKDVDQLAESPGDTNLEKLLDPLYYSSTNVVGVGIRGKRPERIGDKFWLRFCDVLATMFA
;
A
#
# COMPACT_ATOMS: atom_id res chain seq x y z
N MET A 1 15.59 43.81 1.15
CA MET A 1 14.57 42.85 1.63
C MET A 1 13.98 42.17 0.41
N THR A 2 14.37 40.93 0.14
CA THR A 2 13.92 40.14 -1.01
C THR A 2 12.54 39.56 -0.72
N THR A 3 11.57 39.92 -1.54
CA THR A 3 10.20 39.39 -1.49
C THR A 3 10.23 37.87 -1.66
N PRO A 4 9.57 37.07 -0.80
CA PRO A 4 9.58 35.63 -0.96
C PRO A 4 8.92 35.26 -2.29
N GLN A 5 9.65 34.48 -3.09
CA GLN A 5 9.19 33.99 -4.37
C GLN A 5 7.94 33.13 -4.14
N LYS A 6 6.82 33.50 -4.79
CA LYS A 6 5.60 32.69 -4.76
C LYS A 6 5.88 31.36 -5.46
N THR A 7 6.08 30.31 -4.68
CA THR A 7 6.12 28.94 -5.20
C THR A 7 4.71 28.56 -5.65
N ASN A 8 4.50 28.46 -6.96
CA ASN A 8 3.24 27.95 -7.51
C ASN A 8 3.30 26.42 -7.46
N VAL A 9 2.58 25.83 -6.52
CA VAL A 9 2.49 24.38 -6.36
C VAL A 9 1.29 23.90 -7.17
N ASP A 10 1.52 23.42 -8.39
CA ASP A 10 0.43 23.00 -9.29
C ASP A 10 -0.32 21.76 -8.79
N VAL A 11 0.37 20.83 -8.09
CA VAL A 11 -0.21 19.67 -7.39
C VAL A 11 0.74 19.23 -6.27
N LEU A 12 0.29 19.26 -5.02
CA LEU A 12 0.91 18.56 -3.90
C LEU A 12 -0.09 17.55 -3.33
N VAL A 13 0.19 16.27 -3.54
CA VAL A 13 -0.60 15.16 -2.98
C VAL A 13 0.34 14.30 -2.16
N ILE A 14 0.29 14.47 -0.84
CA ILE A 14 1.02 13.64 0.12
C ILE A 14 0.00 12.71 0.76
N GLY A 15 -0.06 11.47 0.27
CA GLY A 15 -0.91 10.43 0.84
C GLY A 15 -0.26 9.07 0.62
N ALA A 16 0.23 8.47 1.70
CA ALA A 16 0.64 7.07 1.76
C ALA A 16 -0.14 6.42 2.91
N GLY A 17 -1.08 5.55 2.56
CA GLY A 17 -1.87 4.77 3.51
C GLY A 17 -2.01 3.33 3.01
N ARG A 18 -2.10 2.37 3.94
CA ARG A 18 -2.08 0.91 3.66
C ARG A 18 -3.40 0.36 3.07
N THR A 19 -4.41 1.17 2.76
CA THR A 19 -5.79 0.70 2.48
C THR A 19 -6.40 1.31 1.20
N GLY A 20 -6.80 0.48 0.23
CA GLY A 20 -7.78 0.80 -0.84
C GLY A 20 -7.29 0.79 -2.31
N LEU A 21 -8.17 0.47 -3.27
CA LEU A 21 -7.88 -0.16 -4.60
C LEU A 21 -8.56 0.48 -5.83
N GLY A 22 -7.78 1.05 -6.78
CA GLY A 22 -8.22 1.98 -7.86
C GLY A 22 -7.21 3.10 -8.11
N ALA A 23 -6.07 2.74 -8.68
CA ALA A 23 -5.01 3.69 -8.96
C ALA A 23 -5.36 4.51 -10.20
N ALA A 24 -5.05 5.80 -10.16
CA ALA A 24 -4.46 6.43 -11.30
C ALA A 24 -2.98 6.68 -10.94
N LYS A 25 -2.06 6.02 -11.64
CA LYS A 25 -0.62 6.30 -11.56
C LYS A 25 -0.37 7.60 -12.30
N ARG A 26 0.42 8.55 -11.80
CA ARG A 26 1.11 9.52 -12.67
C ARG A 26 2.56 9.05 -12.75
N LEU A 27 2.98 8.50 -13.88
CA LEU A 27 4.41 8.39 -14.18
C LEU A 27 4.87 9.81 -14.45
N GLN A 28 5.53 10.50 -13.54
CA GLN A 28 5.94 11.90 -13.75
C GLN A 28 6.83 12.05 -14.99
N HIS A 29 7.62 11.03 -15.32
CA HIS A 29 8.43 11.02 -16.54
C HIS A 29 7.59 10.91 -17.84
N LEU A 30 6.34 10.46 -17.75
CA LEU A 30 5.43 10.32 -18.91
C LEU A 30 4.16 11.18 -18.82
N GLY A 31 3.85 11.75 -17.65
CA GLY A 31 2.61 12.49 -17.38
C GLY A 31 1.31 11.65 -17.41
N LEU A 32 1.39 10.33 -17.52
CA LEU A 32 0.24 9.45 -17.84
C LEU A 32 -0.53 8.98 -16.62
N TRP A 33 -1.87 8.98 -16.72
CA TRP A 33 -2.79 8.31 -15.80
C TRP A 33 -2.99 6.84 -16.19
N VAL A 34 -2.46 5.90 -15.39
CA VAL A 34 -2.63 4.45 -15.64
C VAL A 34 -3.67 3.86 -14.69
N PRO A 35 -4.75 3.22 -15.21
CA PRO A 35 -5.73 2.52 -14.39
C PRO A 35 -5.13 1.34 -13.63
N TYR A 36 -5.78 0.97 -12.53
CA TYR A 36 -5.39 -0.21 -11.75
C TYR A 36 -6.12 -1.47 -12.22
N PRO A 37 -5.44 -2.64 -12.22
CA PRO A 37 -4.04 -2.87 -11.86
C PRO A 37 -3.07 -2.47 -13.00
N PHE A 38 -1.87 -1.97 -12.63
CA PHE A 38 -0.90 -1.42 -13.59
C PHE A 38 -0.47 -2.44 -14.65
N GLN A 39 -0.18 -3.67 -14.21
CA GLN A 39 0.23 -4.78 -15.07
C GLN A 39 -0.84 -5.16 -16.11
N ASN A 40 -2.12 -4.83 -15.88
CA ASN A 40 -3.20 -5.09 -16.84
C ASN A 40 -3.49 -3.91 -17.78
N ASN A 41 -2.82 -2.77 -17.58
CA ASN A 41 -3.14 -1.49 -18.20
C ASN A 41 -1.95 -0.88 -18.93
N ILE A 42 -1.04 -1.70 -19.45
CA ILE A 42 0.13 -1.22 -20.20
C ILE A 42 -0.26 -0.52 -21.51
N ALA A 43 -1.48 -0.72 -22.02
CA ALA A 43 -2.00 -0.12 -23.26
C ALA A 43 -1.91 1.42 -23.33
N VAL A 44 -1.80 2.09 -22.18
CA VAL A 44 -1.66 3.54 -22.09
C VAL A 44 -0.21 4.03 -22.19
N LEU A 45 0.79 3.14 -22.09
CA LEU A 45 2.21 3.47 -22.14
C LEU A 45 2.67 3.77 -23.59
N PRO A 46 3.83 4.41 -23.81
CA PRO A 46 4.45 4.50 -25.13
C PRO A 46 4.69 3.10 -25.73
N LYS A 47 4.59 2.96 -27.07
CA LYS A 47 4.60 1.64 -27.73
C LYS A 47 5.88 0.83 -27.48
N GLU A 48 7.03 1.47 -27.38
CA GLU A 48 8.29 0.79 -27.01
C GLU A 48 8.23 0.21 -25.60
N GLU A 49 7.68 0.97 -24.65
CA GLU A 49 7.50 0.50 -23.27
C GLU A 49 6.43 -0.59 -23.18
N GLN A 50 5.37 -0.52 -24.00
CA GLN A 50 4.40 -1.62 -24.14
C GLN A 50 5.09 -2.90 -24.59
N ALA A 51 5.88 -2.82 -25.67
CA ALA A 51 6.57 -3.98 -26.23
C ALA A 51 7.52 -4.63 -25.21
N ARG A 52 8.33 -3.82 -24.51
CA ARG A 52 9.23 -4.32 -23.45
C ARG A 52 8.48 -4.99 -22.30
N CYS A 53 7.39 -4.38 -21.83
CA CYS A 53 6.55 -5.00 -20.79
C CYS A 53 5.94 -6.33 -21.26
N GLN A 54 5.52 -6.38 -22.52
CA GLN A 54 4.87 -7.55 -23.10
C GLN A 54 5.83 -8.72 -23.31
N ILE A 55 7.06 -8.45 -23.76
CA ILE A 55 8.11 -9.47 -23.93
C ILE A 55 8.41 -10.14 -22.59
N ASP A 56 8.72 -9.36 -21.56
CA ASP A 56 9.07 -9.91 -20.25
C ASP A 56 7.89 -10.64 -19.58
N LEU A 57 6.66 -10.20 -19.83
CA LEU A 57 5.46 -10.89 -19.37
C LEU A 57 5.28 -12.24 -20.06
N ILE A 58 5.57 -12.31 -21.37
CA ILE A 58 5.57 -13.58 -22.13
C ILE A 58 6.65 -14.51 -21.57
N ASP A 59 7.87 -14.01 -21.37
CA ASP A 59 8.98 -14.81 -20.81
C ASP A 59 8.65 -15.34 -19.42
N ALA A 60 8.08 -14.51 -18.54
CA ALA A 60 7.63 -14.92 -17.22
C ALA A 60 6.54 -15.99 -17.28
N THR A 61 5.63 -15.87 -18.25
CA THR A 61 4.54 -16.84 -18.48
C THR A 61 5.09 -18.17 -19.00
N LEU A 62 6.00 -18.15 -19.99
CA LEU A 62 6.64 -19.35 -20.52
C LEU A 62 7.46 -20.07 -19.44
N ALA A 63 8.23 -19.33 -18.65
CA ALA A 63 8.98 -19.87 -17.52
C ALA A 63 8.06 -20.47 -16.45
N ALA A 64 6.82 -20.01 -16.32
CA ALA A 64 5.86 -20.58 -15.36
C ALA A 64 5.43 -22.00 -15.73
N TYR A 65 5.31 -22.33 -17.02
CA TYR A 65 4.86 -23.65 -17.49
C TYR A 65 5.87 -24.77 -17.23
N VAL A 66 7.15 -24.45 -17.08
CA VAL A 66 8.23 -25.43 -16.87
C VAL A 66 8.68 -25.52 -15.40
N ARG A 67 8.07 -24.73 -14.50
CA ARG A 67 8.43 -24.74 -13.08
C ARG A 67 7.78 -25.91 -12.34
N SER A 68 8.58 -26.61 -11.54
CA SER A 68 8.09 -27.66 -10.64
C SER A 68 7.24 -27.07 -9.51
N PRO A 69 6.13 -27.70 -9.09
CA PRO A 69 5.27 -27.20 -8.01
C PRO A 69 5.96 -26.84 -6.68
N PRO A 70 7.03 -27.53 -6.24
CA PRO A 70 7.75 -27.16 -5.01
C PRO A 70 8.58 -25.87 -5.12
N ASP A 71 8.87 -25.39 -6.33
CA ASP A 71 9.68 -24.18 -6.55
C ASP A 71 8.87 -22.90 -6.24
N LYS A 72 8.86 -22.53 -4.95
CA LYS A 72 8.24 -21.30 -4.47
C LYS A 72 9.23 -20.12 -4.47
N PRO A 73 8.79 -18.89 -4.79
CA PRO A 73 9.67 -17.72 -4.77
C PRO A 73 10.08 -17.38 -3.34
N ALA A 74 11.39 -17.20 -3.12
CA ALA A 74 11.96 -16.91 -1.79
C ALA A 74 11.52 -15.56 -1.19
N ASN A 75 11.14 -14.59 -2.02
CA ASN A 75 10.74 -13.26 -1.59
C ASN A 75 9.80 -12.59 -2.61
N ILE A 76 9.26 -11.42 -2.26
CA ILE A 76 8.35 -10.65 -3.11
C ILE A 76 9.00 -10.27 -4.44
N ASP A 77 10.31 -9.97 -4.46
CA ASP A 77 10.98 -9.62 -5.71
C ASP A 77 10.94 -10.75 -6.73
N LYS A 78 11.35 -11.96 -6.30
CA LYS A 78 11.28 -13.16 -7.13
C LYS A 78 9.84 -13.49 -7.50
N TRP A 79 8.87 -13.28 -6.59
CA TRP A 79 7.46 -13.45 -6.92
C TRP A 79 7.04 -12.49 -8.05
N ASN A 80 7.38 -11.21 -7.97
CA ASN A 80 7.02 -10.23 -9.00
C ASN A 80 7.63 -10.58 -10.35
N VAL A 81 8.93 -10.85 -10.42
CA VAL A 81 9.59 -11.26 -11.68
C VAL A 81 8.90 -12.47 -12.30
N ARG A 82 8.56 -13.47 -11.47
CA ARG A 82 7.87 -14.68 -11.92
C ARG A 82 6.43 -14.47 -12.41
N ASN A 83 5.77 -13.39 -11.98
CA ASN A 83 4.36 -13.12 -12.30
C ASN A 83 4.17 -12.04 -13.37
N VAL A 84 5.02 -11.01 -13.39
CA VAL A 84 4.86 -9.85 -14.28
C VAL A 84 6.08 -9.60 -15.18
N GLY A 85 7.16 -10.35 -15.02
CA GLY A 85 8.41 -10.10 -15.76
C GLY A 85 9.24 -8.96 -15.19
N GLU A 86 10.48 -8.81 -15.67
CA GLU A 86 11.46 -7.88 -15.11
C GLU A 86 11.06 -6.42 -15.34
N LYS A 87 10.67 -6.07 -16.56
CA LYS A 87 10.34 -4.70 -16.93
C LYS A 87 9.18 -4.12 -16.13
N LEU A 88 8.09 -4.87 -15.95
CA LEU A 88 6.97 -4.44 -15.11
C LEU A 88 7.37 -4.38 -13.62
N ASN A 89 8.23 -5.30 -13.18
CA ASN A 89 8.76 -5.29 -11.83
C ASN A 89 9.60 -4.02 -11.56
N GLU A 90 10.50 -3.66 -12.46
CA GLU A 90 11.31 -2.45 -12.41
C GLU A 90 10.47 -1.17 -12.49
N THR A 91 9.53 -1.12 -13.45
CA THR A 91 8.76 0.08 -13.77
C THR A 91 7.72 0.42 -12.70
N PHE A 92 7.28 -0.56 -11.92
CA PHE A 92 6.22 -0.34 -10.94
C PHE A 92 6.39 -1.15 -9.67
N MET A 93 6.51 -2.49 -9.74
CA MET A 93 6.34 -3.31 -8.55
C MET A 93 7.43 -3.06 -7.49
N ARG A 94 8.72 -3.06 -7.86
CA ARG A 94 9.84 -2.75 -6.95
C ARG A 94 9.71 -1.37 -6.31
N PRO A 95 9.67 -0.26 -7.09
CA PRO A 95 9.69 1.06 -6.48
C PRO A 95 8.38 1.37 -5.74
N PHE A 96 7.23 0.86 -6.19
CA PHE A 96 5.98 1.00 -5.46
C PHE A 96 5.99 0.24 -4.13
N ASN A 97 6.39 -1.04 -4.13
CA ASN A 97 6.41 -1.83 -2.89
C ASN A 97 7.42 -1.26 -1.90
N PHE A 98 8.59 -0.79 -2.35
CA PHE A 98 9.53 -0.12 -1.46
C PHE A 98 8.91 1.13 -0.80
N LYS A 99 8.19 1.97 -1.57
CA LYS A 99 7.52 3.16 -1.02
C LYS A 99 6.39 2.84 -0.04
N VAL A 100 5.67 1.74 -0.25
CA VAL A 100 4.58 1.32 0.65
C VAL A 100 5.12 0.67 1.92
N TRP A 101 6.10 -0.22 1.79
CA TRP A 101 6.55 -1.05 2.88
C TRP A 101 7.76 -0.48 3.63
N ALA A 102 8.49 0.46 3.02
CA ALA A 102 9.78 0.97 3.47
C ALA A 102 10.85 -0.14 3.61
N VAL A 103 10.65 -1.27 2.94
CA VAL A 103 11.51 -2.45 2.97
C VAL A 103 11.72 -2.96 1.55
N PRO A 104 12.95 -3.34 1.14
CA PRO A 104 13.21 -3.91 -0.17
C PRO A 104 12.37 -5.17 -0.43
N THR A 105 11.87 -5.34 -1.65
CA THR A 105 11.10 -6.53 -2.08
C THR A 105 11.88 -7.84 -1.91
N THR A 106 13.21 -7.78 -1.89
CA THR A 106 14.10 -8.91 -1.65
C THR A 106 14.15 -9.38 -0.19
N LYS A 107 13.65 -8.56 0.75
CA LYS A 107 13.68 -8.82 2.20
C LYS A 107 12.31 -9.21 2.79
N MET A 108 11.28 -9.32 1.96
CA MET A 108 9.91 -9.65 2.39
C MET A 108 9.47 -11.01 1.85
N SER A 109 8.81 -11.81 2.70
CA SER A 109 8.22 -13.10 2.29
C SER A 109 7.15 -12.93 1.20
N SER A 110 7.11 -13.85 0.25
CA SER A 110 6.11 -13.91 -0.82
C SER A 110 4.79 -14.56 -0.41
N THR A 111 4.72 -15.23 0.75
CA THR A 111 3.60 -16.10 1.14
C THR A 111 2.28 -15.37 1.31
N TRP A 112 2.29 -14.16 1.88
CA TRP A 112 1.12 -13.31 2.05
C TRP A 112 0.81 -12.43 0.83
N PHE A 113 1.73 -12.41 -0.14
CA PHE A 113 1.71 -11.46 -1.25
C PHE A 113 0.84 -11.94 -2.41
N GLY A 114 0.88 -13.26 -2.69
CA GLY A 114 0.15 -13.87 -3.82
C GLY A 114 -1.37 -13.71 -3.74
N GLU A 115 -1.95 -13.64 -2.54
CA GLU A 115 -3.40 -13.43 -2.36
C GLU A 115 -3.84 -11.97 -2.62
N ARG A 116 -2.89 -11.03 -2.67
CA ARG A 116 -3.17 -9.58 -2.73
C ARG A 116 -2.89 -8.96 -4.08
N VAL A 117 -2.21 -9.66 -4.99
CA VAL A 117 -1.78 -9.11 -6.28
C VAL A 117 -2.42 -9.86 -7.43
N ALA A 118 -3.07 -9.11 -8.34
CA ALA A 118 -3.64 -9.66 -9.55
C ALA A 118 -2.56 -10.34 -10.41
N ALA A 119 -2.70 -11.63 -10.66
CA ALA A 119 -1.92 -12.29 -11.71
C ALA A 119 -2.37 -11.73 -13.07
N PRO A 120 -1.44 -11.27 -13.93
CA PRO A 120 -1.80 -10.79 -15.26
C PRO A 120 -2.20 -11.97 -16.17
N ASP A 121 -3.29 -11.80 -16.91
CA ASP A 121 -3.62 -12.68 -18.04
C ASP A 121 -2.89 -12.16 -19.29
N VAL A 122 -1.83 -12.86 -19.71
CA VAL A 122 -1.01 -12.45 -20.86
C VAL A 122 -1.83 -12.23 -22.13
N LYS A 123 -2.90 -13.01 -22.37
CA LYS A 123 -3.74 -12.86 -23.57
C LYS A 123 -4.59 -11.59 -23.47
N LEU A 124 -5.17 -11.33 -22.30
CA LEU A 124 -5.94 -10.12 -22.06
C LEU A 124 -5.06 -8.87 -22.17
N VAL A 125 -3.88 -8.88 -21.53
CA VAL A 125 -2.93 -7.76 -21.59
C VAL A 125 -2.50 -7.48 -23.04
N THR A 126 -2.16 -8.53 -23.79
CA THR A 126 -1.79 -8.42 -25.21
C THR A 126 -2.92 -7.82 -26.04
N THR A 127 -4.14 -8.37 -25.89
CA THR A 127 -5.32 -7.93 -26.62
C THR A 127 -5.61 -6.45 -26.35
N ASN A 128 -5.54 -6.04 -25.08
CA ASN A 128 -5.78 -4.67 -24.67
C ASN A 128 -4.71 -3.70 -25.18
N ALA A 129 -3.43 -4.11 -25.18
CA ALA A 129 -2.34 -3.31 -25.73
C ALA A 129 -2.50 -3.07 -27.25
N ILE A 130 -2.94 -4.09 -28.00
CA ILE A 130 -3.19 -3.99 -29.45
C ILE A 130 -4.42 -3.11 -29.72
N LEU A 131 -5.52 -3.35 -29.00
CA LEU A 131 -6.79 -2.64 -29.21
C LEU A 131 -6.85 -1.26 -28.53
N ASN A 132 -5.77 -0.83 -27.87
CA ASN A 132 -5.69 0.38 -27.05
C ASN A 132 -6.84 0.48 -26.03
N LYS A 133 -7.16 -0.64 -25.37
CA LYS A 133 -8.20 -0.72 -24.34
C LYS A 133 -7.58 -0.67 -22.95
N ALA A 134 -8.19 0.11 -22.05
CA ALA A 134 -7.89 0.07 -20.63
C ALA A 134 -8.92 -0.80 -19.88
N THR A 135 -8.50 -1.40 -18.79
CA THR A 135 -9.34 -2.17 -17.87
C THR A 135 -9.45 -1.45 -16.52
N GLY A 136 -10.64 -1.50 -15.92
CA GLY A 136 -10.91 -0.93 -14.61
C GLY A 136 -11.83 -1.84 -13.79
N GLY A 137 -12.19 -1.41 -12.58
CA GLY A 137 -13.16 -2.13 -11.74
C GLY A 137 -12.70 -3.50 -11.23
N TRP A 138 -11.38 -3.73 -11.15
CA TRP A 138 -10.84 -4.99 -10.65
C TRP A 138 -10.73 -5.01 -9.12
N GLY A 139 -10.98 -6.17 -8.52
CA GLY A 139 -10.74 -6.48 -7.12
C GLY A 139 -11.99 -6.38 -6.24
N PRO A 140 -11.94 -6.94 -5.01
CA PRO A 140 -13.09 -7.01 -4.10
C PRO A 140 -13.59 -5.64 -3.63
N ASN A 141 -12.76 -4.60 -3.80
CA ASN A 141 -13.05 -3.23 -3.40
C ASN A 141 -13.34 -2.31 -4.61
N ALA A 142 -13.66 -2.87 -5.78
CA ALA A 142 -14.03 -2.10 -6.97
C ALA A 142 -15.23 -1.16 -6.70
N THR A 143 -16.11 -1.58 -5.78
CA THR A 143 -17.11 -0.73 -5.13
C THR A 143 -16.91 -0.82 -3.62
N PHE A 144 -17.08 0.30 -2.91
CA PHE A 144 -17.01 0.32 -1.45
C PHE A 144 -17.97 1.37 -0.89
N ARG A 145 -18.35 1.22 0.38
CA ARG A 145 -19.16 2.18 1.11
C ARG A 145 -18.27 3.01 2.02
N PHE A 146 -18.58 4.29 2.16
CA PHE A 146 -17.90 5.19 3.08
C PHE A 146 -18.93 6.01 3.86
N PRO A 147 -18.76 6.21 5.18
CA PRO A 147 -19.70 7.00 5.99
C PRO A 147 -19.86 8.43 5.45
N THR A 148 -21.09 8.92 5.43
CA THR A 148 -21.40 10.29 5.00
C THR A 148 -20.90 11.35 5.99
N ARG A 149 -20.60 10.95 7.23
CA ARG A 149 -20.11 11.79 8.32
C ARG A 149 -19.05 11.05 9.14
N GLU A 150 -18.19 11.79 9.82
CA GLU A 150 -17.22 11.29 10.82
C GLU A 150 -16.14 10.31 10.29
N GLY A 151 -16.16 10.01 9.00
CA GLY A 151 -15.23 9.08 8.35
C GLY A 151 -15.27 7.68 8.96
N THR A 152 -14.22 6.90 8.74
CA THR A 152 -14.13 5.52 9.25
C THR A 152 -14.18 5.44 10.78
N GLY A 153 -13.73 6.49 11.49
CA GLY A 153 -13.76 6.55 12.96
C GLY A 153 -15.18 6.52 13.54
N GLY A 154 -16.14 7.16 12.86
CA GLY A 154 -17.54 7.18 13.28
C GLY A 154 -18.17 5.79 13.38
N ILE A 155 -17.74 4.84 12.55
CA ILE A 155 -18.18 3.44 12.62
C ILE A 155 -17.83 2.85 14.00
N TRP A 156 -16.57 3.00 14.41
CA TRP A 156 -16.08 2.41 15.66
C TRP A 156 -16.62 3.12 16.90
N ILE A 157 -16.80 4.45 16.83
CA ILE A 157 -17.46 5.21 17.89
C ILE A 157 -18.91 4.72 18.06
N THR A 158 -19.65 4.56 16.96
CA THR A 158 -21.03 4.06 17.01
C THR A 158 -21.09 2.65 17.60
N VAL A 159 -20.20 1.75 17.19
CA VAL A 159 -20.11 0.41 17.77
C VAL A 159 -19.81 0.46 19.27
N ALA A 160 -18.85 1.28 19.70
CA ALA A 160 -18.49 1.43 21.10
C ALA A 160 -19.66 1.95 21.96
N ASN A 161 -20.47 2.86 21.40
CA ASN A 161 -21.64 3.42 22.09
C ASN A 161 -22.78 2.41 22.28
N ILE A 162 -22.82 1.32 21.51
CA ILE A 162 -23.84 0.26 21.64
C ILE A 162 -23.48 -0.70 22.80
N LEU A 163 -22.23 -0.73 23.23
CA LEU A 163 -21.78 -1.61 24.31
C LEU A 163 -22.29 -1.13 25.67
N ASP A 164 -22.39 -2.05 26.63
CA ASP A 164 -22.64 -1.75 28.04
C ASP A 164 -21.48 -0.92 28.58
N GLN A 165 -21.71 0.38 28.78
CA GLN A 165 -20.66 1.34 29.15
C GLN A 165 -20.02 1.01 30.49
N SER A 166 -20.74 0.37 31.41
CA SER A 166 -20.21 -0.07 32.70
C SER A 166 -19.11 -1.14 32.59
N LYS A 167 -19.00 -1.78 31.42
CA LYS A 167 -18.00 -2.81 31.09
C LYS A 167 -16.91 -2.29 30.15
N THR A 168 -16.85 -0.99 29.93
CA THR A 168 -15.83 -0.36 29.10
C THR A 168 -14.92 0.55 29.94
N ARG A 169 -13.69 0.73 29.49
CA ARG A 169 -12.71 1.60 30.16
C ARG A 169 -11.77 2.21 29.12
N PHE A 170 -12.17 3.35 28.56
CA PHE A 170 -11.45 4.05 27.49
C PHE A 170 -10.81 5.33 28.02
N GLY A 171 -9.57 5.61 27.60
CA GLY A 171 -8.80 6.78 28.02
C GLY A 171 -7.56 6.41 28.83
N GLU A 172 -6.85 7.40 29.37
CA GLU A 172 -5.58 7.15 30.07
C GLU A 172 -5.71 6.23 31.29
N HIS A 173 -6.82 6.30 32.01
CA HIS A 173 -7.14 5.45 33.15
C HIS A 173 -7.35 3.96 32.76
N GLY A 174 -7.60 3.68 31.47
CA GLY A 174 -7.68 2.32 30.93
C GLY A 174 -6.35 1.79 30.39
N ALA A 175 -5.28 2.60 30.38
CA ALA A 175 -4.01 2.19 29.80
C ALA A 175 -3.33 1.11 30.66
N VAL A 176 -3.05 -0.04 30.05
CA VAL A 176 -2.30 -1.13 30.69
C VAL A 176 -0.82 -0.80 30.66
N THR A 177 -0.18 -0.74 31.83
CA THR A 177 1.26 -0.49 31.98
C THR A 177 2.05 -1.77 32.16
N LYS A 178 1.40 -2.84 32.66
CA LYS A 178 2.05 -4.12 32.94
C LYS A 178 1.07 -5.29 32.96
N VAL A 179 1.54 -6.45 32.53
CA VAL A 179 0.81 -7.72 32.57
C VAL A 179 1.59 -8.76 33.37
N GLY A 180 1.01 -9.30 34.44
CA GLY A 180 1.54 -10.43 35.18
C GLY A 180 0.99 -11.73 34.62
N ALA A 181 1.71 -12.37 33.71
CA ALA A 181 1.23 -13.59 33.03
C ALA A 181 0.96 -14.75 34.02
N VAL A 182 1.83 -14.94 35.02
CA VAL A 182 1.70 -15.99 36.04
C VAL A 182 0.58 -15.66 37.03
N SER A 183 0.54 -14.42 37.52
CA SER A 183 -0.48 -13.97 38.48
C SER A 183 -1.85 -13.76 37.84
N LYS A 184 -1.94 -13.72 36.51
CA LYS A 184 -3.14 -13.38 35.72
C LYS A 184 -3.72 -12.01 36.10
N THR A 185 -2.84 -11.05 36.40
CA THR A 185 -3.21 -9.68 36.78
C THR A 185 -2.75 -8.67 35.72
N THR A 186 -3.47 -7.56 35.62
CA THR A 186 -3.08 -6.41 34.78
C THR A 186 -2.99 -5.17 35.65
N HIS A 187 -1.98 -4.33 35.40
CA HIS A 187 -1.79 -3.06 36.10
C HIS A 187 -2.14 -1.93 35.14
N LEU A 188 -2.95 -0.99 35.62
CA LEU A 188 -3.38 0.17 34.86
C LEU A 188 -2.62 1.41 35.32
N LYS A 189 -2.51 2.40 34.44
CA LYS A 189 -1.76 3.65 34.70
C LYS A 189 -2.22 4.40 35.96
N ASP A 190 -3.49 4.30 36.34
CA ASP A 190 -4.07 5.00 37.48
C ASP A 190 -4.16 4.16 38.77
N VAL A 191 -3.73 2.90 38.74
CA VAL A 191 -3.70 2.04 39.93
C VAL A 191 -2.27 1.98 40.45
N ASP A 192 -2.03 2.75 41.50
CA ASP A 192 -0.75 3.16 42.09
C ASP A 192 0.02 2.03 42.81
N GLN A 193 0.15 0.86 42.21
CA GLN A 193 0.99 -0.22 42.75
C GLN A 193 2.02 -0.69 41.72
N LEU A 194 3.15 0.02 41.74
CA LEU A 194 4.43 -0.40 41.20
C LEU A 194 4.92 -1.62 41.99
N ALA A 195 4.54 -2.83 41.58
CA ALA A 195 5.44 -3.96 41.73
C ALA A 195 6.23 -4.03 40.43
N GLU A 196 7.51 -3.73 40.44
CA GLU A 196 8.39 -4.07 39.32
C GLU A 196 8.38 -5.59 39.17
N SER A 197 7.96 -6.09 38.01
CA SER A 197 8.33 -7.46 37.60
C SER A 197 9.15 -7.24 36.34
N PRO A 198 10.36 -7.82 36.28
CA PRO A 198 11.16 -7.75 35.07
C PRO A 198 10.33 -8.28 33.90
N GLY A 199 10.40 -7.56 32.76
CA GLY A 199 9.80 -8.03 31.52
C GLY A 199 10.31 -9.43 31.17
N ASP A 200 9.51 -10.18 30.40
CA ASP A 200 9.93 -11.50 29.92
C ASP A 200 11.04 -11.31 28.87
N THR A 201 12.29 -11.31 29.34
CA THR A 201 13.48 -11.11 28.50
C THR A 201 13.61 -12.14 27.38
N ASN A 202 12.98 -13.31 27.48
CA ASN A 202 12.95 -14.29 26.38
C ASN A 202 11.95 -13.86 25.33
N LEU A 203 10.77 -13.38 25.73
CA LEU A 203 9.79 -12.83 24.81
C LEU A 203 10.33 -11.59 24.09
N GLU A 204 11.01 -10.69 24.79
CA GLU A 204 11.65 -9.51 24.18
C GLU A 204 12.63 -9.91 23.07
N LYS A 205 13.48 -10.92 23.30
CA LYS A 205 14.39 -11.46 22.29
C LYS A 205 13.67 -12.10 21.10
N LEU A 206 12.50 -12.72 21.31
CA LEU A 206 11.69 -13.29 20.24
C LEU A 206 11.00 -12.22 19.39
N LEU A 207 10.72 -11.05 19.98
CA LEU A 207 10.05 -9.93 19.32
C LEU A 207 11.04 -9.00 18.61
N ASP A 208 12.30 -8.92 19.04
CA ASP A 208 13.35 -8.07 18.46
C ASP A 208 13.49 -8.20 16.92
N PRO A 209 13.41 -9.40 16.31
CA PRO A 209 13.51 -9.54 14.86
C PRO A 209 12.26 -9.08 14.09
N LEU A 210 11.14 -8.76 14.78
CA LEU A 210 9.92 -8.32 14.10
C LEU A 210 10.13 -6.94 13.48
N TYR A 211 9.79 -6.85 12.19
CA TYR A 211 9.94 -5.63 11.44
C TYR A 211 8.59 -4.94 11.21
N TYR A 212 8.57 -3.62 11.36
CA TYR A 212 7.44 -2.79 11.03
C TYR A 212 7.90 -1.48 10.38
N SER A 213 7.00 -0.85 9.63
CA SER A 213 7.19 0.52 9.17
C SER A 213 6.17 1.45 9.81
N SER A 214 6.65 2.61 10.25
CA SER A 214 5.83 3.74 10.67
C SER A 214 5.17 4.40 9.46
N THR A 215 3.99 4.99 9.66
CA THR A 215 3.23 5.67 8.59
C THR A 215 3.03 7.13 8.94
N ASN A 216 3.45 8.02 8.05
CA ASN A 216 3.16 9.45 8.14
C ASN A 216 1.89 9.76 7.35
N VAL A 217 0.87 10.26 8.03
CA VAL A 217 -0.38 10.70 7.40
C VAL A 217 -0.39 12.22 7.34
N VAL A 218 -0.48 12.76 6.13
CA VAL A 218 -0.50 14.22 5.89
C VAL A 218 -1.84 14.60 5.30
N GLY A 219 -2.52 15.54 5.94
CA GLY A 219 -3.75 16.16 5.44
C GLY A 219 -3.47 17.51 4.83
N VAL A 220 -3.90 17.72 3.59
CA VAL A 220 -3.79 19.03 2.91
C VAL A 220 -5.17 19.51 2.50
N GLY A 221 -5.64 20.59 3.14
CA GLY A 221 -6.87 21.27 2.75
C GLY A 221 -6.60 22.23 1.60
N ILE A 222 -7.30 22.07 0.47
CA ILE A 222 -7.14 22.91 -0.72
C ILE A 222 -8.40 23.76 -0.91
N ARG A 223 -8.22 25.08 -1.06
CA ARG A 223 -9.31 26.00 -1.40
C ARG A 223 -9.74 25.81 -2.85
N GLY A 224 -11.05 25.77 -3.09
CA GLY A 224 -11.65 25.77 -4.43
C GLY A 224 -12.41 24.50 -4.76
N LYS A 225 -12.83 24.37 -6.04
CA LYS A 225 -13.52 23.18 -6.55
C LYS A 225 -12.49 22.11 -6.95
N ARG A 226 -12.89 20.83 -6.86
CA ARG A 226 -12.07 19.70 -7.32
C ARG A 226 -11.74 19.87 -8.82
N PRO A 227 -10.45 19.83 -9.22
CA PRO A 227 -10.08 19.89 -10.63
C PRO A 227 -10.61 18.69 -11.43
N GLU A 228 -11.04 18.93 -12.67
CA GLU A 228 -11.60 17.90 -13.55
C GLU A 228 -10.64 16.72 -13.78
N ARG A 229 -9.34 16.99 -13.92
CA ARG A 229 -8.31 15.94 -14.06
C ARG A 229 -8.27 14.94 -12.89
N ILE A 230 -8.68 15.37 -11.69
CA ILE A 230 -8.81 14.46 -10.54
C ILE A 230 -10.07 13.63 -10.72
N GLY A 231 -11.19 14.25 -11.10
CA GLY A 231 -12.42 13.54 -11.41
C GLY A 231 -12.88 12.65 -10.26
N ASP A 232 -13.40 11.48 -10.57
CA ASP A 232 -13.92 10.46 -9.65
C ASP A 232 -12.85 9.57 -8.99
N LYS A 233 -11.56 9.93 -9.07
CA LYS A 233 -10.46 9.14 -8.49
C LYS A 233 -10.57 9.09 -6.96
N PHE A 234 -10.31 7.91 -6.40
CA PHE A 234 -10.36 7.67 -4.95
C PHE A 234 -8.99 7.77 -4.29
N TRP A 235 -8.07 6.84 -4.55
CA TRP A 235 -6.68 6.88 -4.07
C TRP A 235 -5.71 6.78 -5.26
N LEU A 236 -4.50 7.30 -5.11
CA LEU A 236 -3.51 7.35 -6.17
C LEU A 236 -2.25 6.60 -5.74
N ARG A 237 -1.62 5.87 -6.66
CA ARG A 237 -0.36 5.14 -6.40
C ARG A 237 0.78 5.86 -7.11
N PHE A 238 1.83 6.21 -6.36
CA PHE A 238 3.00 6.91 -6.89
C PHE A 238 4.24 6.03 -6.71
N CYS A 239 4.76 5.45 -7.80
CA CYS A 239 5.95 4.61 -7.73
C CYS A 239 7.26 5.37 -7.97
N ASP A 240 7.23 6.57 -8.58
CA ASP A 240 8.47 7.25 -8.95
C ASP A 240 9.28 7.66 -7.71
N VAL A 241 10.60 7.60 -7.86
CA VAL A 241 11.57 8.14 -6.91
C VAL A 241 11.73 9.62 -7.25
N LEU A 242 11.43 10.52 -6.30
CA LEU A 242 11.59 11.98 -6.45
C LEU A 242 13.07 12.42 -6.48
N ALA A 243 13.96 11.64 -7.09
CA ALA A 243 15.41 11.85 -7.03
C ALA A 243 15.91 13.08 -7.82
N THR A 244 15.05 13.81 -8.53
CA THR A 244 15.48 14.91 -9.43
C THR A 244 14.78 16.25 -9.22
N MET A 245 14.03 16.47 -8.13
CA MET A 245 13.40 17.78 -7.86
C MET A 245 14.23 18.74 -6.97
N PHE A 246 15.46 18.37 -6.57
CA PHE A 246 16.34 19.21 -5.74
C PHE A 246 17.82 19.20 -6.19
N ALA A 247 18.09 19.00 -7.48
CA ALA A 247 19.40 19.26 -8.06
C ALA A 247 19.38 20.58 -8.83
#